data_AF-A0A6A7KQD3-F1
#
_entry.id   AF-A0A6A7KQD3-F1
#
_cell.length_a   1.000
_cell.length_b   1.000
_cell.length_c   1.000
_cell.angle_alpha   90.00
_cell.angle_beta   90.00
_cell.angle_gamma   90.00
#
_symmetry.space_group_name_H-M   'P 1'
#
loop_
_entity.id
_entity.type
_entity.pdbx_description
1 polymer ?
#
loop_
_entity_poly.entity_id
_entity_poly.type
_entity_poly.pdbx_seq_one_letter_code
_entity_poly.pdbx_strand_id
1 'polypeptide(L)'
;MPRIFVIVFLIGAIAPPASADGLTPLSQVMKSGPNPDYLLVRCAAFYQANAEWGGKQRLGKEYIAKVDQILKGLLSLAILGRVESKMGSTDHVTQVTLRDTRNIADLYLERFEMSYASTGHAWSGDPLWEADARECKYLTEKLAKK
;
A
#
# COMPACT_ATOMS: atom_id res chain seq x y z
N MET A 1 -49.17 -44.16 -7.44
CA MET A 1 -47.93 -43.83 -8.19
C MET A 1 -47.32 -42.58 -7.56
N PRO A 2 -46.24 -42.68 -6.76
CA PRO A 2 -45.62 -41.50 -6.17
C PRO A 2 -44.62 -40.88 -7.16
N ARG A 3 -44.73 -39.57 -7.40
CA ARG A 3 -43.79 -38.78 -8.19
C ARG A 3 -42.62 -38.37 -7.29
N ILE A 4 -41.44 -38.91 -7.56
CA ILE A 4 -40.19 -38.54 -6.89
C ILE A 4 -39.68 -37.24 -7.52
N PHE A 5 -39.70 -36.15 -6.76
CA PHE A 5 -39.01 -34.91 -7.10
C PHE A 5 -37.53 -35.05 -6.74
N VAL A 6 -36.65 -35.13 -7.74
CA VAL A 6 -35.20 -35.08 -7.54
C VAL A 6 -34.81 -33.59 -7.48
N ILE A 7 -34.53 -33.11 -6.27
CA ILE A 7 -33.94 -31.78 -6.06
C ILE A 7 -32.42 -31.93 -6.28
N VAL A 8 -31.94 -31.43 -7.42
CA VAL A 8 -30.51 -31.33 -7.72
C VAL A 8 -29.95 -30.15 -6.93
N PHE A 9 -29.25 -30.45 -5.83
CA PHE A 9 -28.53 -29.46 -5.03
C PHE A 9 -27.21 -29.13 -5.75
N LEU A 10 -27.17 -28.04 -6.53
CA LEU A 10 -25.93 -27.49 -7.06
C LEU A 10 -25.14 -26.88 -5.88
N ILE A 11 -24.17 -27.63 -5.38
CA ILE A 11 -23.14 -27.10 -4.47
C ILE A 11 -22.18 -26.27 -5.33
N GLY A 12 -22.48 -24.98 -5.47
CA GLY A 12 -21.54 -24.00 -6.03
C GLY A 12 -20.38 -23.83 -5.05
N ALA A 13 -19.18 -24.27 -5.44
CA ALA A 13 -17.97 -24.00 -4.70
C ALA A 13 -17.74 -22.47 -4.68
N ILE A 14 -18.02 -21.84 -3.55
CA ILE A 14 -17.62 -20.45 -3.30
C ILE A 14 -16.12 -20.47 -3.11
N ALA A 15 -15.37 -20.30 -4.21
CA ALA A 15 -13.95 -19.97 -4.10
C ALA A 15 -13.85 -18.65 -3.31
N PRO A 16 -12.97 -18.54 -2.30
CA PRO A 16 -12.69 -17.25 -1.70
C PRO A 16 -12.26 -16.31 -2.83
N PRO A 17 -12.71 -15.03 -2.83
CA PRO A 17 -12.23 -14.07 -3.81
C PRO A 17 -10.71 -14.05 -3.69
N ALA A 18 -10.03 -14.59 -4.71
CA ALA A 18 -8.62 -14.32 -4.90
C ALA A 18 -8.53 -12.79 -4.88
N SER A 19 -7.77 -12.23 -3.95
CA SER A 19 -7.61 -10.78 -3.82
C SER A 19 -6.98 -10.27 -5.11
N ALA A 20 -7.81 -9.96 -6.10
CA ALA A 20 -7.44 -9.42 -7.40
C ALA A 20 -6.94 -7.97 -7.31
N ASP A 21 -6.74 -7.48 -6.08
CA ASP A 21 -6.51 -6.11 -5.69
C ASP A 21 -5.01 -5.73 -5.57
N GLY A 22 -4.10 -6.61 -6.02
CA GLY A 22 -2.67 -6.33 -6.20
C GLY A 22 -1.83 -6.15 -4.91
N LEU A 23 -2.43 -5.82 -3.77
CA LEU A 23 -1.75 -5.62 -2.50
C LEU A 23 -2.52 -6.24 -1.31
N THR A 24 -1.87 -7.13 -0.57
CA THR A 24 -2.38 -7.62 0.72
C THR A 24 -2.32 -6.49 1.77
N PRO A 25 -3.32 -6.27 2.64
CA PRO A 25 -3.26 -5.21 3.66
C PRO A 25 -2.02 -5.27 4.55
N LEU A 26 -1.44 -4.11 4.89
CA LEU A 26 -0.19 -4.05 5.65
C LEU A 26 -0.32 -4.69 7.04
N SER A 27 -1.48 -4.56 7.67
CA SER A 27 -1.80 -5.21 8.94
C SER A 27 -1.73 -6.74 8.88
N GLN A 28 -1.99 -7.34 7.71
CA GLN A 28 -1.81 -8.78 7.50
C GLN A 28 -0.34 -9.11 7.21
N VAL A 29 0.34 -8.30 6.40
CA VAL A 29 1.76 -8.49 6.10
C VAL A 29 2.61 -8.43 7.37
N MET A 30 2.30 -7.52 8.30
CA MET A 30 3.02 -7.43 9.58
C MET A 30 2.88 -8.69 10.46
N LYS A 31 1.79 -9.45 10.34
CA LYS A 31 1.59 -10.70 11.10
C LYS A 31 2.51 -11.82 10.62
N SER A 32 2.95 -11.79 9.36
CA SER A 32 3.89 -12.78 8.80
C SER A 32 5.36 -12.52 9.10
N GLY A 33 5.71 -11.46 9.85
CA GLY A 33 7.09 -11.09 10.13
C GLY A 33 7.84 -10.60 8.88
N PRO A 34 7.31 -9.58 8.17
CA PRO A 34 7.93 -9.10 6.96
C PRO A 34 9.26 -8.41 7.28
N ASN A 35 10.17 -8.37 6.31
CA ASN A 35 11.39 -7.59 6.43
C ASN A 35 11.02 -6.12 6.77
N PRO A 36 11.57 -5.52 7.83
CA PRO A 36 11.21 -4.18 8.28
C PRO A 36 11.31 -3.09 7.20
N ASP A 37 12.13 -3.32 6.17
CA ASP A 37 12.25 -2.44 5.01
C ASP A 37 10.95 -2.36 4.19
N TYR A 38 10.21 -3.45 4.05
CA TYR A 38 8.98 -3.48 3.26
C TYR A 38 7.92 -2.53 3.81
N LEU A 39 7.80 -2.45 5.14
CA LEU A 39 6.91 -1.50 5.81
C LEU A 39 7.28 -0.05 5.46
N LEU A 40 8.58 0.27 5.47
CA LEU A 40 9.09 1.61 5.13
C LEU A 40 8.84 1.94 3.65
N VAL A 41 9.17 1.03 2.74
CA VAL A 41 8.96 1.16 1.29
C VAL A 41 7.48 1.35 0.97
N ARG A 42 6.61 0.57 1.60
CA ARG A 42 5.17 0.63 1.37
C ARG A 42 4.55 1.92 1.92
N CYS A 43 4.98 2.38 3.08
CA CYS A 43 4.52 3.68 3.59
C CYS A 43 5.05 4.84 2.74
N ALA A 44 6.28 4.75 2.22
CA ALA A 44 6.76 5.73 1.26
C ALA A 44 5.86 5.75 0.01
N ALA A 45 5.58 4.57 -0.56
CA ALA A 45 4.71 4.44 -1.73
C ALA A 45 3.29 4.99 -1.48
N PHE A 46 2.72 4.71 -0.30
CA PHE A 46 1.43 5.24 0.12
C PHE A 46 1.43 6.77 0.12
N TYR A 47 2.38 7.42 0.80
CA TYR A 47 2.45 8.88 0.82
C TYR A 47 2.71 9.48 -0.57
N GLN A 48 3.54 8.83 -1.38
CA GLN A 48 3.83 9.24 -2.74
C GLN A 48 2.56 9.23 -3.59
N ALA A 49 1.81 8.12 -3.61
CA ALA A 49 0.57 8.01 -4.38
C ALA A 49 -0.48 9.03 -3.95
N ASN A 50 -0.65 9.25 -2.63
CA ASN A 50 -1.60 10.26 -2.12
C ASN A 50 -1.22 11.68 -2.57
N ALA A 51 0.07 12.03 -2.54
CA ALA A 51 0.55 13.33 -2.99
C ALA A 51 0.43 13.52 -4.50
N GLU A 52 0.71 12.48 -5.29
CA GLU A 52 0.58 12.49 -6.75
C GLU A 52 -0.88 12.63 -7.18
N TRP A 53 -1.77 11.82 -6.62
CA TRP A 53 -3.20 11.88 -6.94
C TRP A 53 -3.87 13.17 -6.48
N GLY A 54 -3.62 13.57 -5.23
CA GLY A 54 -4.20 14.80 -4.69
C GLY A 54 -3.64 16.04 -5.38
N GLY A 55 -2.35 16.01 -5.72
CA GLY A 55 -1.65 17.09 -6.38
C GLY A 55 -1.52 18.34 -5.49
N LYS A 56 -0.58 19.21 -5.87
CA LYS A 56 -0.28 20.44 -5.14
C LYS A 56 -1.46 21.42 -5.05
N GLN A 57 -2.33 21.41 -6.07
CA GLN A 57 -3.48 22.33 -6.13
C GLN A 57 -4.54 22.00 -5.07
N ARG A 58 -4.81 20.72 -4.80
CA ARG A 58 -5.84 20.31 -3.84
C ARG A 58 -5.30 20.20 -2.41
N LEU A 59 -4.06 19.73 -2.27
CA LEU A 59 -3.47 19.46 -0.95
C LEU A 59 -2.70 20.65 -0.36
N GLY A 60 -2.33 21.63 -1.18
CA GLY A 60 -1.55 22.79 -0.74
C GLY A 60 -0.05 22.52 -0.65
N LYS A 61 0.75 23.60 -0.70
CA LYS A 61 2.23 23.50 -0.77
C LYS A 61 2.84 22.91 0.50
N GLU A 62 2.31 23.31 1.67
CA GLU A 62 2.82 22.87 2.97
C GLU A 62 2.64 21.36 3.18
N TYR A 63 1.48 20.83 2.80
CA TYR A 63 1.23 19.39 2.86
C TYR A 63 2.19 18.62 1.96
N ILE A 64 2.37 19.05 0.71
CA ILE A 64 3.30 18.40 -0.23
C ILE A 64 4.75 18.45 0.29
N ALA A 65 5.18 19.56 0.88
CA ALA A 65 6.51 19.67 1.47
C ALA A 65 6.68 18.71 2.67
N LYS A 66 5.64 18.57 3.51
CA LYS A 66 5.64 17.60 4.61
C LYS A 66 5.72 16.16 4.10
N VAL A 67 4.97 15.83 3.05
CA VAL A 67 5.03 14.50 2.42
C VAL A 67 6.42 14.24 1.85
N ASP A 68 7.04 15.20 1.16
CA ASP A 68 8.42 15.05 0.63
C ASP A 68 9.43 14.75 1.74
N GLN A 69 9.32 15.41 2.90
CA GLN A 69 10.17 15.11 4.06
C GLN A 69 9.93 13.69 4.60
N ILE A 70 8.67 13.28 4.72
CA ILE A 70 8.30 11.93 5.15
C ILE A 70 8.86 10.87 4.18
N LEU A 71 8.68 11.09 2.88
CA LEU A 71 9.19 10.20 1.82
C LEU A 71 10.69 10.01 1.93
N LYS A 72 11.45 11.11 2.01
CA LYS A 72 12.91 11.07 2.15
C LYS A 72 13.34 10.31 3.40
N GLY A 73 12.69 10.53 4.54
CA GLY A 73 12.98 9.81 5.78
C GLY A 73 12.72 8.30 5.67
N LEU A 74 11.55 7.91 5.15
CA LEU A 74 11.19 6.51 4.98
C LEU A 74 12.13 5.79 4.00
N LEU A 75 12.41 6.41 2.85
CA LEU A 75 13.33 5.87 1.86
C LEU A 75 14.75 5.73 2.41
N SER A 76 15.24 6.72 3.16
CA SER A 76 16.58 6.67 3.75
C SER A 76 16.72 5.53 4.74
N LEU A 77 15.71 5.32 5.60
CA LEU A 77 15.70 4.21 6.55
C LEU A 77 15.59 2.85 5.85
N ALA A 78 14.78 2.75 4.80
CA ALA A 78 14.66 1.53 4.00
C ALA A 78 15.99 1.16 3.32
N ILE A 79 16.65 2.15 2.70
CA ILE A 79 17.97 1.99 2.07
C ILE A 79 19.01 1.56 3.10
N LEU A 80 19.06 2.23 4.25
CA LEU A 80 20.00 1.89 5.32
C LEU A 80 19.81 0.44 5.80
N GLY A 81 18.58 0.03 6.09
CA GLY A 81 18.30 -1.34 6.53
C GLY A 81 18.69 -2.40 5.49
N ARG A 82 18.48 -2.12 4.20
CA ARG A 82 18.89 -3.02 3.10
C ARG A 82 20.41 -3.07 2.91
N VAL A 83 21.11 -1.94 3.07
CA VAL A 83 22.58 -1.87 3.04
C VAL A 83 23.17 -2.66 4.22
N GLU A 84 22.66 -2.47 5.43
CA GLU A 84 23.08 -3.23 6.63
C GLU A 84 22.84 -4.73 6.46
N SER A 85 21.77 -5.10 5.75
CA SER A 85 21.45 -6.49 5.39
C SER A 85 22.30 -7.06 4.24
N LYS A 86 23.30 -6.31 3.74
CA LYS A 86 24.22 -6.72 2.66
C LYS A 86 23.51 -7.13 1.37
N MET A 87 22.40 -6.49 1.04
CA MET A 87 21.60 -6.79 -0.17
C MET A 87 22.23 -6.29 -1.49
N GLY A 88 23.44 -5.73 -1.45
CA GLY A 88 24.17 -5.25 -2.62
C GLY A 88 24.98 -3.99 -2.32
N SER A 89 25.47 -3.32 -3.37
CA SER A 89 26.06 -1.99 -3.24
C SER A 89 25.00 -0.95 -2.85
N THR A 90 25.43 0.15 -2.23
CA THR A 90 24.54 1.26 -1.87
C THR A 90 23.74 1.79 -3.07
N ASP A 91 24.37 1.92 -4.23
CA ASP A 91 23.71 2.37 -5.46
C ASP A 91 22.64 1.38 -5.92
N HIS A 92 22.96 0.08 -5.91
CA HIS A 92 22.01 -0.95 -6.28
C HIS A 92 20.79 -0.95 -5.34
N VAL A 93 21.04 -0.94 -4.02
CA VAL A 93 19.99 -0.90 -2.99
C VAL A 93 19.12 0.36 -3.13
N THR A 94 19.73 1.50 -3.43
CA THR A 94 19.00 2.76 -3.66
C THR A 94 18.07 2.63 -4.86
N GLN A 95 18.58 2.15 -5.99
CA GLN A 95 17.78 1.98 -7.21
C GLN A 95 16.63 0.98 -7.03
N VAL A 96 16.88 -0.15 -6.35
CA VAL A 96 15.84 -1.14 -6.07
C VAL A 96 14.78 -0.55 -5.13
N THR A 97 15.19 0.16 -4.07
CA THR A 97 14.23 0.80 -3.14
C THR A 97 13.34 1.81 -3.83
N LEU A 98 13.92 2.69 -4.66
CA LEU A 98 13.13 3.68 -5.42
C LEU A 98 12.17 3.01 -6.42
N ARG A 99 12.63 1.94 -7.08
CA ARG A 99 11.79 1.16 -8.01
C ARG A 99 10.64 0.48 -7.29
N ASP A 100 10.89 -0.17 -6.15
CA ASP A 100 9.86 -0.84 -5.36
C ASP A 100 8.83 0.17 -4.85
N THR A 101 9.28 1.32 -4.33
CA THR A 101 8.39 2.40 -3.92
C THR A 101 7.53 2.88 -5.07
N ARG A 102 8.10 3.09 -6.27
CA ARG A 102 7.32 3.52 -7.43
C ARG A 102 6.30 2.46 -7.86
N ASN A 103 6.71 1.20 -7.97
CA ASN A 103 5.82 0.11 -8.36
C ASN A 103 4.63 -0.02 -7.40
N ILE A 104 4.86 0.10 -6.09
CA ILE A 104 3.76 0.06 -5.11
C ILE A 104 2.90 1.33 -5.19
N ALA A 105 3.49 2.50 -5.46
CA ALA A 105 2.73 3.73 -5.65
C ALA A 105 1.81 3.65 -6.88
N ASP A 106 2.28 3.04 -7.97
CA ASP A 106 1.48 2.80 -9.18
C ASP A 106 0.26 1.91 -8.89
N LEU A 107 0.41 0.87 -8.06
CA LEU A 107 -0.73 0.05 -7.62
C LEU A 107 -1.75 0.86 -6.83
N TYR A 108 -1.32 1.80 -5.98
CA TYR A 108 -2.24 2.71 -5.30
C TYR A 108 -2.95 3.65 -6.27
N LEU A 109 -2.22 4.23 -7.23
CA LEU A 109 -2.80 5.14 -8.21
C LEU A 109 -3.84 4.44 -9.09
N GLU A 110 -3.58 3.21 -9.52
CA GLU A 110 -4.55 2.39 -10.27
C GLU A 110 -5.81 2.13 -9.43
N ARG A 111 -5.66 1.80 -8.15
CA ARG A 111 -6.80 1.67 -7.23
C ARG A 111 -7.57 2.96 -7.06
N PHE A 112 -6.88 4.10 -7.00
CA PHE A 112 -7.52 5.41 -6.89
C PHE A 112 -8.34 5.75 -8.12
N GLU A 113 -7.82 5.43 -9.30
CA GLU A 113 -8.51 5.60 -10.56
C GLU A 113 -9.78 4.75 -10.62
N MET A 114 -9.67 3.45 -10.30
CA MET A 114 -10.83 2.54 -10.26
C MET A 114 -11.89 2.96 -9.23
N SER A 115 -11.46 3.36 -8.04
CA SER A 115 -12.37 3.81 -6.98
C SER A 115 -13.06 5.11 -7.36
N TYR A 116 -12.33 6.05 -7.97
CA TYR A 116 -12.89 7.32 -8.41
C TYR A 116 -13.88 7.13 -9.55
N ALA A 117 -13.57 6.27 -10.52
CA ALA A 117 -14.46 5.95 -11.62
C ALA A 117 -15.79 5.30 -11.16
N SER A 118 -15.75 4.52 -10.07
CA SER A 118 -16.93 3.81 -9.56
C SER A 118 -17.75 4.60 -8.54
N THR A 119 -17.10 5.40 -7.68
CA THR A 119 -17.75 6.04 -6.51
C THR A 119 -17.67 7.57 -6.52
N GLY A 120 -16.86 8.17 -7.40
CA GLY A 120 -16.52 9.59 -7.34
C GLY A 120 -15.51 9.96 -6.24
N HIS A 121 -15.01 8.97 -5.51
CA HIS A 121 -14.01 9.14 -4.46
C HIS A 121 -12.80 8.23 -4.70
N ALA A 122 -11.59 8.77 -4.54
CA ALA A 122 -10.36 8.05 -4.87
C ALA A 122 -10.01 6.95 -3.84
N TRP A 123 -10.35 7.12 -2.57
CA TRP A 123 -9.99 6.15 -1.52
C TRP A 123 -10.98 6.10 -0.35
N SER A 124 -12.10 6.83 -0.45
CA SER A 124 -13.11 6.83 0.61
C SER A 124 -13.80 5.47 0.65
N GLY A 125 -13.74 4.78 1.79
CA GLY A 125 -14.28 3.44 1.95
C GLY A 125 -13.41 2.32 1.35
N ASP A 126 -12.19 2.60 0.88
CA ASP A 126 -11.22 1.56 0.49
C ASP A 126 -10.59 0.95 1.76
N PRO A 127 -10.85 -0.33 2.08
CA PRO A 127 -10.35 -0.96 3.30
C PRO A 127 -8.82 -1.08 3.36
N LEU A 128 -8.17 -1.24 2.19
CA LEU A 128 -6.72 -1.32 2.08
C LEU A 128 -6.10 0.04 2.38
N TRP A 129 -6.61 1.10 1.74
CA TRP A 129 -6.13 2.46 1.98
C TRP A 129 -6.30 2.86 3.44
N GLU A 130 -7.46 2.58 4.04
CA GLU A 130 -7.73 2.93 5.45
C GLU A 130 -6.82 2.18 6.42
N ALA A 131 -6.54 0.90 6.15
CA ALA A 131 -5.62 0.12 6.96
C ALA A 131 -4.20 0.70 6.88
N ASP A 132 -3.70 0.93 5.68
CA ASP A 132 -2.34 1.42 5.47
C ASP A 132 -2.19 2.87 5.94
N ALA A 133 -3.22 3.71 5.82
CA ALA A 133 -3.23 5.07 6.35
C ALA A 133 -2.99 5.09 7.87
N ARG A 134 -3.61 4.18 8.62
CA ARG A 134 -3.42 4.07 10.07
C ARG A 134 -2.00 3.63 10.43
N GLU A 135 -1.51 2.58 9.79
CA GLU A 135 -0.18 2.01 10.06
C GLU A 135 0.93 3.01 9.69
N CYS A 136 0.84 3.64 8.52
CA CYS A 136 1.84 4.58 8.05
C CYS A 136 1.84 5.90 8.82
N LYS A 137 0.66 6.37 9.26
CA LYS A 137 0.57 7.50 10.20
C LYS A 137 1.25 7.17 11.53
N TYR A 138 0.94 6.01 12.12
CA TYR A 138 1.56 5.58 13.38
C TYR A 138 3.08 5.48 13.28
N LEU A 139 3.58 4.88 12.19
CA LEU A 139 5.00 4.74 11.93
C LEU A 139 5.70 6.10 11.83
N THR A 140 5.16 7.02 11.02
CA THR A 140 5.78 8.33 10.79
C THR A 140 5.72 9.24 12.02
N GLU A 141 4.64 9.20 12.80
CA GLU A 141 4.56 9.91 14.08
C GLU A 141 5.58 9.40 15.11
N LYS A 142 5.86 8.08 15.11
CA LYS A 142 6.92 7.51 15.94
C LYS A 142 8.31 7.95 15.51
N LEU A 143 8.56 7.99 14.20
CA LEU A 143 9.86 8.41 13.66
C LEU A 143 10.12 9.90 13.90
N ALA A 144 9.10 10.74 13.84
CA ALA A 144 9.23 12.19 14.07
C ALA A 144 9.52 12.59 15.53
N LYS A 145 9.37 11.67 16.49
CA LYS A 145 9.63 11.89 17.92
C LYS A 145 11.03 11.47 18.37
N LYS A 146 11.80 10.86 17.48
CA LYS A 146 13.19 10.46 17.72
C LYS A 146 14.13 11.52 17.17
#